data_AF-A0A7J4KP95-F1
#
_entry.id   AF-A0A7J4KP95-F1
#
_cell.length_a   1.000
_cell.length_b   1.000
_cell.length_c   1.000
_cell.angle_alpha   90.00
_cell.angle_beta   90.00
_cell.angle_gamma   90.00
#
_symmetry.space_group_name_H-M   'P 1'
#
loop_
_entity.id
_entity.type
_entity.pdbx_description
1 polymer ?
#
loop_
_entity_poly.entity_id
_entity_poly.type
_entity_poly.pdbx_seq_one_letter_code
_entity_poly.pdbx_strand_id
1 'polypeptide(L)' 'MVVRDTWFYEGRKIISEWHNASSYKNLKPITQVYGLCFYKDKILIVRSRKDVFWNLSGGEPEKNETPLQGLCREVDEEA' A
#
# COMPACT_ATOMS: atom_id res chain seq x y z
N MET A 1 -10.31 -16.68 9.59
CA MET A 1 -10.49 -15.39 10.28
C MET A 1 -10.66 -14.33 9.20
N VAL A 2 -11.75 -13.58 9.25
CA VAL A 2 -11.95 -12.40 8.37
C VAL A 2 -11.58 -11.19 9.21
N VAL A 3 -10.52 -10.48 8.83
CA VAL A 3 -10.16 -9.20 9.47
C VAL A 3 -10.76 -8.11 8.61
N ARG A 4 -11.75 -7.41 9.14
CA ARG A 4 -12.43 -6.31 8.46
C ARG A 4 -12.74 -5.21 9.46
N ASP A 5 -12.52 -3.98 9.03
CA ASP A 5 -12.83 -2.78 9.79
C ASP A 5 -13.49 -1.73 8.89
N THR A 6 -14.20 -0.79 9.51
CA THR A 6 -14.85 0.32 8.82
C THR A 6 -14.66 1.60 9.62
N TRP A 7 -14.08 2.61 8.97
CA TRP A 7 -13.71 3.87 9.59
C TRP A 7 -14.02 5.04 8.67
N PHE A 8 -13.88 6.27 9.17
CA PHE A 8 -14.18 7.49 8.42
C PHE A 8 -12.94 8.39 8.33
N TYR A 9 -12.68 8.92 7.13
CA TYR A 9 -11.61 9.87 6.87
C TYR A 9 -12.13 11.00 5.99
N GLU A 10 -12.03 12.26 6.45
CA GLU A 10 -12.53 13.44 5.74
C GLU A 10 -13.99 13.28 5.26
N GLY A 11 -14.85 12.69 6.11
CA GLY A 11 -16.26 12.43 5.80
C GLY A 11 -16.51 11.24 4.84
N ARG A 12 -15.46 10.57 4.35
CA ARG A 12 -15.56 9.38 3.50
C ARG A 12 -15.53 8.12 4.35
N LYS A 13 -16.41 7.17 4.04
CA LYS A 13 -16.42 5.84 4.65
C LYS A 13 -15.34 4.98 3.98
N ILE A 14 -14.42 4.46 4.77
CA ILE A 14 -13.34 3.56 4.35
C ILE A 14 -13.62 2.16 4.91
N ILE A 15 -13.41 1.15 4.08
CA ILE A 15 -13.51 -0.26 4.47
C ILE A 15 -12.13 -0.87 4.29
N SER A 16 -11.56 -1.37 5.39
CA SER A 16 -10.28 -2.09 5.37
C SER A 16 -10.58 -3.56 5.56
N GLU A 17 -10.26 -4.37 4.56
CA GLU A 17 -10.48 -5.82 4.59
C GLU A 17 -9.15 -6.52 4.30
N TRP A 18 -8.80 -7.47 5.15
CA TRP A 18 -7.69 -8.38 4.89
C TRP A 18 -8.21 -9.56 4.08
N HIS A 19 -7.57 -9.79 2.95
CA HIS A 19 -7.80 -10.96 2.13
C HIS A 19 -6.61 -11.90 2.29
N ASN A 20 -6.87 -13.17 2.55
CA ASN A 20 -5.89 -14.23 2.35
C ASN A 20 -5.73 -14.47 0.84
N ALA A 21 -5.12 -13.51 0.16
CA ALA A 21 -5.10 -13.45 -1.28
C ALA A 21 -3.79 -14.02 -1.83
N SER A 22 -3.91 -14.97 -2.76
CA SER A 22 -2.88 -15.30 -3.74
C SER A 22 -3.04 -14.49 -5.03
N SER A 23 -4.09 -13.65 -5.14
CA SER A 23 -4.39 -12.86 -6.32
C SER A 23 -5.23 -11.61 -6.02
N TYR A 24 -4.94 -10.52 -6.73
CA TYR A 24 -5.65 -9.24 -6.63
C TYR A 24 -6.59 -8.95 -7.80
N LYS A 25 -6.85 -9.93 -8.68
CA LYS A 25 -7.58 -9.73 -9.96
C LYS A 25 -8.99 -9.13 -9.82
N ASN A 26 -9.65 -9.41 -8.69
CA ASN A 26 -11.02 -8.96 -8.41
C ASN A 26 -11.07 -7.60 -7.70
N LEU A 27 -9.93 -7.06 -7.29
CA LEU A 27 -9.82 -5.73 -6.70
C LEU A 27 -9.50 -4.76 -7.83
N LYS A 28 -10.49 -4.02 -8.31
CA LYS A 28 -10.30 -3.00 -9.35
C LYS A 28 -11.23 -1.80 -9.11
N PRO A 29 -10.75 -0.56 -9.36
CA PRO A 29 -9.35 -0.21 -9.68
C PRO A 29 -8.43 -0.34 -8.46
N ILE A 30 -7.14 -0.60 -8.68
CA ILE A 30 -6.10 -0.48 -7.66
C ILE A 30 -5.38 0.82 -7.93
N THR A 31 -5.55 1.78 -7.03
CA THR A 31 -5.00 3.14 -7.19
C THR A 31 -3.74 3.36 -6.39
N GLN A 32 -3.43 2.49 -5.42
CA GLN A 32 -2.25 2.61 -4.56
C GLN A 32 -1.77 1.22 -4.12
N VAL A 33 -0.47 1.08 -3.93
CA VAL A 33 0.20 -0.09 -3.33
C VAL A 33 1.22 0.40 -2.31
N TYR A 34 1.33 -0.30 -1.18
CA TYR A 34 2.28 0.05 -0.11
C TYR A 34 2.97 -1.20 0.43
N GLY A 35 4.26 -1.08 0.73
CA GLY A 35 5.11 -2.14 1.23
C GLY A 35 5.41 -2.00 2.72
N LEU A 36 5.14 -3.06 3.50
CA LEU A 36 5.62 -3.18 4.86
C LEU A 36 6.93 -3.98 4.86
N CYS A 37 8.06 -3.28 4.72
CA CYS A 37 9.37 -3.89 4.54
C CYS A 37 10.07 -4.10 5.89
N PHE A 38 10.41 -5.35 6.20
CA PHE A 38 11.12 -5.74 7.42
C PHE A 38 12.62 -5.90 7.14
N TYR A 39 13.46 -5.34 8.01
CA TYR A 39 14.90 -5.60 8.04
C TYR A 39 15.34 -5.86 9.48
N LYS A 40 15.67 -7.12 9.79
CA LYS A 40 15.91 -7.61 11.15
C LYS A 40 14.69 -7.34 12.05
N ASP A 41 14.88 -6.58 13.11
CA ASP A 41 13.89 -6.16 14.10
C ASP A 41 13.25 -4.80 13.78
N LYS A 42 13.47 -4.27 12.57
CA LYS A 42 13.02 -2.93 12.16
C LYS A 42 12.07 -2.98 10.98
N ILE A 43 11.25 -1.94 10.89
CA ILE A 43 10.37 -1.67 9.74
C ILE A 43 10.91 -0.43 9.03
N LEU A 44 10.96 -0.48 7.72
CA LEU A 44 11.33 0.65 6.89
C LEU A 44 10.15 1.61 6.73
N ILE A 45 10.41 2.90 6.94
CA ILE A 45 9.49 4.01 6.67
C ILE A 45 10.24 5.07 5.87
N VAL A 46 9.54 5.73 4.96
CA VAL A 46 10.06 6.81 4.13
C VAL A 46 9.42 8.13 4.55
N ARG A 47 10.18 9.22 4.41
CA ARG A 47 9.66 10.56 4.68
C ARG A 47 9.11 11.15 3.38
N SER A 48 7.82 11.47 3.35
CA SER A 48 7.21 12.13 2.20
C SER A 48 7.93 13.45 1.94
N ARG A 49 8.38 13.64 0.69
CA ARG A 49 9.05 14.88 0.26
C ARG A 49 8.10 16.08 0.25
N LYS A 50 6.79 15.85 0.10
CA LYS A 50 5.77 16.89 -0.04
C LYS A 50 5.20 17.34 1.29
N ASP A 51 4.98 16.41 2.22
CA ASP A 51 4.05 16.65 3.33
C ASP A 51 4.64 16.41 4.73
N VAL A 52 5.96 16.26 4.85
CA VAL A 52 6.69 16.16 6.14
C VAL A 52 6.16 15.06 7.09
N PHE A 53 5.42 14.07 6.59
CA PHE A 53 4.99 12.90 7.34
C PHE A 53 5.81 11.67 6.97
N TRP A 54 5.86 10.71 7.90
CA TRP A 54 6.43 9.39 7.67
C TRP A 54 5.36 8.43 7.15
N ASN A 55 5.69 7.62 6.16
CA ASN A 55 4.78 6.64 5.59
C ASN A 55 5.51 5.34 5.20
N LEU A 56 4.75 4.32 4.83
CA LEU A 56 5.27 3.16 4.11
C LEU A 56 5.71 3.59 2.70
N SER A 57 6.70 2.88 2.17
CA SER A 57 7.06 3.05 0.76
C SER A 57 5.97 2.50 -0.15
N GLY A 58 5.69 3.22 -1.22
CA GLY A 58 4.61 2.87 -2.13
C GLY A 58 3.98 4.05 -2.84
N GLY A 59 3.13 3.75 -3.82
CA GLY A 59 2.52 4.75 -4.69
C GLY A 59 1.47 4.18 -5.63
N GLU A 60 1.18 4.91 -6.69
CA GLU A 60 0.23 4.50 -7.73
C GLU A 60 0.91 3.55 -8.73
N PRO A 61 0.38 2.34 -8.96
CA PRO A 61 0.87 1.49 -10.05
C PRO A 61 0.66 2.16 -11.41
N GLU A 62 1.63 2.04 -12.31
CA GLU A 62 1.49 2.55 -13.66
C GLU A 62 0.48 1.72 -14.47
N LYS A 63 -0.05 2.31 -15.56
CA LYS A 63 -1.16 1.75 -16.36
C LYS A 63 -0.96 0.29 -16.82
N ASN A 64 0.27 -0.15 -17.01
CA ASN A 64 0.60 -1.48 -17.51
C ASN A 64 1.28 -2.38 -16.47
N GLU A 65 1.29 -1.97 -15.20
CA GLU A 65 1.88 -2.75 -14.11
C GLU A 65 0.83 -3.66 -13.46
N THR A 66 1.26 -4.86 -13.07
CA THR A 66 0.56 -5.57 -12.00
C THR A 66 0.80 -4.86 -10.67
N PRO A 67 -0.10 -4.99 -9.67
CA PRO A 67 0.11 -4.38 -8.36
C PRO A 67 1.45 -4.75 -7.70
N LEU A 68 1.92 -5.99 -7.92
CA LEU A 68 3.22 -6.44 -7.40
C LEU A 68 4.39 -5.77 -8.13
N GLN A 69 4.32 -5.60 -9.45
CA GLN A 69 5.36 -4.89 -10.21
C GLN A 69 5.47 -3.43 -9.76
N GLY A 70 4.34 -2.73 -9.67
CA GLY A 70 4.32 -1.35 -9.18
C GLY A 70 4.86 -1.26 -7.75
N LEU A 71 4.48 -2.18 -6.86
CA LEU A 71 5.00 -2.20 -5.50
C LEU A 71 6.53 -2.38 -5.45
N CYS A 72 7.08 -3.32 -6.23
CA CYS A 72 8.52 -3.53 -6.28
C CYS A 72 9.25 -2.29 -6.82
N ARG A 73 8.72 -1.64 -7.85
CA ARG A 73 9.29 -0.40 -8.41
C ARG A 73 9.28 0.73 -7.38
N GLU A 74 8.14 0.99 -6.75
CA GLU A 74 8.01 2.06 -5.73
C GLU A 74 8.97 1.84 -4.56
N VAL A 75 9.14 0.59 -4.10
CA VAL A 75 10.11 0.29 -3.03
C VAL A 75 11.54 0.55 -3.47
N ASP A 76 11.94 0.14 -4.67
CA ASP A 76 13.30 0.39 -5.20
C ASP A 76 13.60 1.89 -5.43
N GLU A 77 12.58 2.69 -5.76
CA GLU A 77 12.71 4.13 -5.98
C GLU A 77 12.83 4.95 -4.67
N GLU A 78 12.20 4.49 -3.59
CA GLU A 78 12.08 5.26 -2.34
C GLU A 78 12.96 4.79 -1.19
N ALA A 79 13.47 3.56 -1.22
CA ALA A 79 14.10 2.87 -0.08
C ALA A 79 15.43 2.19 -0.41
#